data_AF-A0A2V9JX60-F1
#
_entry.id   AF-A0A2V9JX60-F1
#
_cell.length_a   1.000
_cell.length_b   1.000
_cell.length_c   1.000
_cell.angle_alpha   90.00
_cell.angle_beta   90.00
_cell.angle_gamma   90.00
#
_symmetry.space_group_name_H-M   'P 1'
#
loop_
_entity.id
_entity.type
_entity.pdbx_description
1 polymer ?
#
loop_
_entity_poly.entity_id
_entity_poly.type
_entity_poly.pdbx_seq_one_letter_code
_entity_poly.pdbx_strand_id
1 'polypeptide(L)'
;MPIVVTTTGLGIGVELAGTLPRRAKLSITGLTAGAGNTVPHGLPAAPRSVILVPGGSASWGETSAADATNIYITVGAGGAASGTAYVEY
;
A
#
# COMPACT_ATOMS: atom_id res chain seq x y z
N MET A 1 2.12 17.57 -5.95
CA MET A 1 1.77 17.39 -4.52
C MET A 1 2.47 16.12 -4.04
N PRO A 2 3.11 16.09 -2.86
CA PRO A 2 3.76 14.88 -2.36
C PRO A 2 2.72 13.86 -1.87
N ILE A 3 2.96 12.58 -2.17
CA ILE A 3 2.19 11.44 -1.65
C ILE A 3 2.55 11.27 -0.17
N VAL A 4 1.55 11.20 0.71
CA VAL A 4 1.75 11.00 2.15
C VAL A 4 1.16 9.66 2.54
N VAL A 5 1.97 8.83 3.21
CA VAL A 5 1.58 7.53 3.79
C VAL A 5 1.75 7.57 5.29
N THR A 6 0.72 7.14 6.02
CA THR A 6 0.76 6.98 7.48
C THR A 6 0.54 5.52 7.83
N THR A 7 1.53 4.89 8.45
CA THR A 7 1.49 3.51 8.95
C THR A 7 1.02 3.49 10.41
N THR A 8 0.00 2.70 10.74
CA THR A 8 -0.37 2.41 12.13
C THR A 8 -0.21 0.91 12.38
N GLY A 9 0.79 0.52 13.19
CA GLY A 9 1.03 -0.88 13.56
C GLY A 9 2.41 -1.09 14.18
N LEU A 10 2.52 -0.98 15.51
CA LEU A 10 3.68 -1.46 16.27
C LEU A 10 3.26 -2.71 17.04
N GLY A 11 3.82 -3.86 16.65
CA GLY A 11 3.75 -5.11 17.39
C GLY A 11 5.16 -5.64 17.61
N ILE A 12 5.76 -5.29 18.75
CA ILE A 12 6.97 -5.91 19.28
C ILE A 12 6.66 -7.38 19.57
N GLY A 13 7.15 -8.29 18.73
CA GLY A 13 7.04 -9.73 18.91
C GLY A 13 8.37 -10.38 18.58
N VAL A 14 8.97 -11.05 19.57
CA VAL A 14 10.21 -11.83 19.49
C VAL A 14 10.08 -12.90 18.40
N GLU A 15 11.07 -12.96 17.52
CA GLU A 15 11.06 -13.76 16.30
C GLU A 15 11.53 -15.21 16.57
N LEU A 16 10.61 -16.17 16.50
CA LEU A 16 10.87 -17.61 16.48
C LEU A 16 10.22 -18.16 15.20
N ALA A 17 10.97 -18.98 14.46
CA ALA A 17 10.55 -19.54 13.16
C ALA A 17 9.09 -20.05 13.18
N GLY A 18 8.19 -19.31 12.52
CA GLY A 18 6.73 -19.50 12.60
C GLY A 18 5.89 -18.22 12.72
N THR A 19 6.48 -17.03 12.52
CA THR A 19 5.85 -15.71 12.71
C THR A 19 4.52 -15.54 11.96
N LEU A 20 3.47 -15.19 12.70
CA LEU A 20 2.19 -14.75 12.15
C LEU A 20 2.43 -13.56 11.21
N PRO A 21 1.78 -13.51 10.05
CA PRO A 21 1.90 -12.37 9.14
C PRO A 21 1.58 -11.05 9.84
N ARG A 22 2.48 -10.06 9.72
CA ARG A 22 2.21 -8.72 10.26
C ARG A 22 1.34 -7.99 9.27
N ARG A 23 0.29 -7.34 9.77
CA ARG A 23 -0.66 -6.59 8.94
C ARG A 23 -0.51 -5.11 9.20
N ALA A 24 -0.53 -4.31 8.14
CA ALA A 24 -0.62 -2.86 8.25
C ALA A 24 -1.78 -2.33 7.40
N LYS A 25 -2.29 -1.17 7.83
CA LYS A 25 -3.21 -0.34 7.07
C LYS A 25 -2.46 0.92 6.66
N LEU A 26 -2.40 1.17 5.35
CA LEU A 26 -1.75 2.32 4.77
C LEU A 26 -2.82 3.25 4.22
N SER A 27 -2.88 4.48 4.74
CA SER A 27 -3.67 5.54 4.12
C SER A 27 -2.85 6.15 2.98
N ILE A 28 -3.39 6.13 1.76
CA ILE A 28 -2.71 6.60 0.56
C ILE A 28 -3.46 7.81 0.02
N THR A 29 -2.73 8.88 -0.30
CA THR A 29 -3.29 10.12 -0.84
C THR A 29 -2.39 10.70 -1.94
N GLY A 30 -2.95 11.55 -2.81
CA GLY A 30 -2.18 12.26 -3.82
C GLY A 30 -1.80 11.42 -5.05
N LEU A 31 -2.54 10.34 -5.33
CA LEU A 31 -2.33 9.56 -6.56
C LEU A 31 -2.82 10.32 -7.80
N THR A 32 -2.13 10.12 -8.91
CA THR A 32 -2.50 10.68 -10.22
C THR A 32 -3.40 9.70 -10.96
N ALA A 33 -4.61 10.13 -11.31
CA ALA A 33 -5.55 9.35 -12.11
C ALA A 33 -5.07 9.20 -13.56
N GLY A 34 -5.38 8.06 -14.18
CA GLY A 34 -4.94 7.71 -15.53
C GLY A 34 -3.46 7.34 -15.64
N ALA A 35 -2.76 7.12 -14.53
CA ALA A 35 -1.32 6.90 -14.49
C ALA A 35 -0.92 5.78 -13.51
N GLY A 36 0.31 5.28 -13.69
CA GLY A 36 1.01 4.47 -12.70
C GLY A 36 1.61 5.35 -11.60
N ASN A 37 1.53 4.88 -10.36
CA ASN A 37 1.97 5.59 -9.17
C ASN A 37 2.88 4.68 -8.35
N THR A 38 3.94 5.26 -7.79
CA THR A 38 4.86 4.60 -6.86
C THR A 38 4.61 5.16 -5.47
N VAL A 39 4.21 4.29 -4.54
CA VAL A 39 3.81 4.67 -3.19
C VAL A 39 4.79 4.09 -2.17
N PRO A 40 5.63 4.94 -1.53
CA PRO A 40 6.51 4.49 -0.45
C PRO A 40 5.68 4.01 0.74
N HIS A 41 5.91 2.77 1.21
CA HIS A 41 5.06 2.17 2.26
C HIS A 41 5.65 2.22 3.67
N GLY A 42 6.97 2.40 3.82
CA GLY A 42 7.62 2.53 5.14
C GLY A 42 7.53 1.29 6.04
N LEU A 43 7.34 0.10 5.46
CA LEU A 43 7.27 -1.17 6.20
C LEU A 43 8.70 -1.71 6.36
N PRO A 44 8.97 -2.50 7.42
CA PRO A 44 10.30 -3.08 7.63
C PRO A 44 10.65 -4.23 6.67
N ALA A 45 9.70 -4.70 5.85
CA ALA A 45 9.89 -5.77 4.87
C ALA A 45 8.97 -5.57 3.65
N ALA A 46 9.27 -6.27 2.56
CA ALA A 46 8.44 -6.25 1.36
C ALA A 46 7.06 -6.89 1.62
N PRO A 47 5.95 -6.28 1.16
CA PRO A 47 4.63 -6.89 1.26
C PRO A 47 4.55 -8.24 0.54
N ARG A 48 3.95 -9.24 1.19
CA ARG A 48 3.57 -10.53 0.61
C ARG A 48 2.23 -10.48 -0.10
N SER A 49 1.32 -9.64 0.40
CA SER A 49 0.00 -9.40 -0.19
C SER A 49 -0.39 -7.95 0.02
N VAL A 50 -1.04 -7.37 -0.99
CA VAL A 50 -1.57 -6.01 -0.95
C VAL A 50 -3.04 -6.07 -1.41
N ILE A 51 -3.92 -5.41 -0.65
CA ILE A 51 -5.33 -5.26 -1.00
C ILE A 51 -5.60 -3.77 -1.12
N LEU A 52 -5.89 -3.34 -2.34
CA LEU A 52 -6.16 -1.94 -2.68
C LEU A 52 -7.65 -1.63 -2.55
N VAL A 53 -7.98 -0.61 -1.77
CA VAL A 53 -9.34 -0.12 -1.54
C VAL A 53 -9.39 1.36 -1.91
N PRO A 54 -9.75 1.70 -3.17
CA PRO A 54 -9.96 3.08 -3.59
C PRO A 54 -11.00 3.77 -2.70
N GLY A 55 -10.78 5.05 -2.36
CA GLY A 55 -11.71 5.84 -1.55
C GLY A 55 -12.96 6.34 -2.29
N GLY A 56 -13.13 5.95 -3.56
CA GLY A 56 -14.18 6.44 -4.45
C GLY A 56 -14.39 5.48 -5.62
N SER A 57 -14.67 6.00 -6.82
CA SER A 57 -14.79 5.20 -8.05
C SER A 57 -13.63 4.20 -8.17
N ALA A 58 -13.99 2.93 -8.31
CA ALA A 58 -13.04 1.84 -8.30
C ALA A 58 -12.22 1.84 -9.60
N SER A 59 -10.92 2.16 -9.50
CA SER A 59 -9.99 2.09 -10.64
C SER A 59 -8.56 1.77 -10.24
N TRP A 60 -8.31 1.21 -9.04
CA TRP A 60 -6.95 0.86 -8.65
C TRP A 60 -6.60 -0.55 -9.07
N GLY A 61 -5.36 -0.75 -9.50
CA GLY A 61 -4.78 -2.06 -9.76
C GLY A 61 -3.28 -2.03 -9.49
N GLU A 62 -2.67 -3.19 -9.30
CA GLU A 62 -1.22 -3.30 -9.17
C GLU A 62 -0.57 -3.37 -10.54
N THR A 63 0.48 -2.57 -10.77
CA THR A 63 1.29 -2.67 -12.01
C THR A 63 2.39 -3.72 -11.91
N SER A 64 2.83 -4.00 -10.69
CA SER A 64 3.92 -4.91 -10.36
C SER A 64 3.83 -5.29 -8.89
N ALA A 65 4.44 -6.42 -8.52
CA ALA A 65 4.57 -6.80 -7.12
C ALA A 65 5.27 -5.69 -6.32
N ALA A 66 4.81 -5.44 -5.09
CA ALA A 66 5.46 -4.53 -4.17
C ALA A 66 6.88 -5.02 -3.84
N ASP A 67 7.80 -4.08 -3.65
CA ASP A 67 9.17 -4.38 -3.22
C ASP A 67 9.37 -3.99 -1.75
N ALA A 68 10.63 -3.96 -1.27
CA ALA A 68 10.93 -3.60 0.11
C ALA A 68 10.65 -2.13 0.47
N THR A 69 10.34 -1.28 -0.52
CA THR A 69 10.21 0.18 -0.35
C THR A 69 8.86 0.71 -0.84
N ASN A 70 8.32 0.16 -1.93
CA ASN A 70 7.24 0.74 -2.70
C ASN A 70 6.13 -0.26 -3.04
N ILE A 71 4.90 0.26 -3.07
CA ILE A 71 3.73 -0.37 -3.69
C ILE A 71 3.47 0.36 -5.01
N TYR A 72 3.22 -0.40 -6.08
CA TYR A 72 3.02 0.15 -7.41
C TYR A 72 1.55 0.04 -7.84
N ILE A 73 0.90 1.19 -8.03
CA ILE A 73 -0.55 1.30 -8.21
C ILE A 73 -0.84 2.00 -9.54
N THR A 74 -1.58 1.36 -10.44
CA THR A 74 -2.30 2.07 -11.51
C THR A 74 -3.58 2.62 -10.96
N VAL A 75 -3.86 3.89 -11.25
CA VAL A 75 -5.19 4.48 -11.07
C VAL A 75 -5.77 4.73 -12.45
N GLY A 76 -6.91 4.11 -12.78
CA GLY A 76 -7.61 4.36 -14.04
C GLY A 76 -8.07 5.81 -14.18
N ALA A 77 -8.39 6.22 -15.41
CA ALA A 77 -8.86 7.58 -15.68
C ALA A 77 -10.14 7.89 -14.87
N GLY A 78 -10.16 9.05 -14.19
CA GLY A 78 -11.26 9.42 -13.29
C GLY A 78 -11.35 8.61 -11.99
N GLY A 79 -10.34 7.79 -11.68
CA GLY A 79 -10.26 7.02 -10.44
C GLY A 79 -9.91 7.87 -9.22
N ALA A 80 -10.15 7.30 -8.03
CA ALA A 80 -9.88 7.99 -6.77
C ALA A 80 -8.38 8.29 -6.58
N ALA A 81 -8.05 9.53 -6.18
CA ALA A 81 -6.68 9.95 -5.84
C ALA A 81 -6.24 9.55 -4.43
N SER A 82 -7.15 8.97 -3.65
CA SER A 82 -6.92 8.54 -2.27
C SER A 82 -7.67 7.25 -1.95
N GLY A 83 -7.22 6.55 -0.93
CA GLY A 83 -7.76 5.25 -0.53
C GLY A 83 -6.93 4.59 0.55
N THR A 84 -7.12 3.30 0.72
CA THR A 84 -6.41 2.49 1.71
C THR A 84 -5.78 1.27 1.04
N ALA A 85 -4.57 0.91 1.46
CA ALA A 85 -4.01 -0.42 1.20
C ALA A 85 -3.95 -1.21 2.50
N TYR A 86 -4.46 -2.44 2.49
CA TYR A 86 -4.22 -3.42 3.54
C TYR A 86 -3.09 -4.34 3.10
N VAL A 87 -2.05 -4.45 3.91
CA VAL A 87 -0.83 -5.16 3.53
C VAL A 87 -0.48 -6.21 4.55
N GLU A 88 0.05 -7.32 4.05
CA GLU A 88 0.63 -8.40 4.83
C GLU A 88 2.14 -8.46 4.57
N TYR A 89 2.98 -8.44 5.60
CA TYR A 89 4.45 -8.43 5.51
C TYR A 89 5.13 -9.21 6.65
#